data_AF-A0A3D8LD79-F1
#
_entry.id   AF-A0A3D8LD79-F1
#
_cell.length_a   1.000
_cell.length_b   1.000
_cell.length_c   1.000
_cell.angle_alpha   90.00
_cell.angle_beta   90.00
_cell.angle_gamma   90.00
#
_symmetry.space_group_name_H-M   'P 1'
#
loop_
_entity.id
_entity.type
_entity.pdbx_description
1 polymer ?
#
loop_
_entity_poly.entity_id
_entity_poly.type
_entity_poly.pdbx_seq_one_letter_code
_entity_poly.pdbx_strand_id
1 'polypeptide(L)' 'MGRAVKTDIRESAGDLLRRGRKESHPLAQARLRAFYLYRSGQAVEYGQIAREVGYERHAVGQWFRCYREKGLEACLRVD' A
#
# COMPACT_ATOMS: atom_id res chain seq x y z
N MET A 1 -10.51 -10.64 14.03
CA MET A 1 -11.28 -9.63 13.26
C MET A 1 -10.30 -8.64 12.64
N GLY A 2 -10.15 -8.65 11.32
CA GLY A 2 -9.28 -7.71 10.61
C GLY A 2 -9.92 -6.32 10.58
N ARG A 3 -9.08 -5.28 10.58
CA ARG A 3 -9.54 -3.90 10.51
C ARG A 3 -9.60 -3.54 9.02
N ALA A 4 -10.79 -3.24 8.53
CA ALA A 4 -10.99 -2.75 7.17
C ALA A 4 -10.18 -1.46 6.97
N VAL A 5 -9.51 -1.40 5.83
CA VAL A 5 -8.78 -0.20 5.42
C VAL A 5 -9.81 0.81 4.94
N LYS A 6 -9.87 1.99 5.58
CA LYS A 6 -10.70 3.13 5.16
C LYS A 6 -9.78 4.22 4.65
N THR A 7 -9.15 3.98 3.51
CA THR A 7 -8.26 4.95 2.87
C THR A 7 -8.80 5.24 1.49
N ASP A 8 -9.00 6.52 1.16
CA ASP A 8 -9.35 6.92 -0.19
C ASP A 8 -8.06 7.08 -0.99
N ILE A 9 -7.74 6.08 -1.83
CA ILE A 9 -6.57 6.13 -2.69
C ILE A 9 -6.98 6.82 -3.99
N ARG A 10 -6.41 8.01 -4.23
CA ARG A 10 -6.74 8.85 -5.39
C ARG A 10 -6.17 8.27 -6.69
N GLU A 11 -5.07 7.53 -6.58
CA GLU A 11 -4.42 6.90 -7.73
C GLU A 11 -5.23 5.70 -8.23
N SER A 12 -5.19 5.49 -9.54
CA SER A 12 -5.77 4.30 -10.15
C SER A 12 -4.91 3.08 -9.86
N ALA A 13 -5.53 1.90 -9.75
CA ALA A 13 -4.81 0.64 -9.56
C ALA A 13 -3.72 0.41 -10.64
N GLY A 14 -4.02 0.74 -11.90
CA GLY A 14 -3.05 0.63 -12.99
C GLY A 14 -1.83 1.57 -12.85
N ASP A 15 -2.00 2.73 -12.21
CA ASP A 15 -0.89 3.65 -11.97
C ASP A 15 0.05 3.11 -10.88
N LEU A 16 -0.53 2.63 -9.77
CA LEU A 16 0.20 2.01 -8.66
C LEU A 16 1.00 0.79 -9.12
N LEU A 17 0.40 -0.06 -9.97
CA LEU A 17 1.08 -1.22 -10.54
C LEU A 17 2.25 -0.80 -11.45
N ARG A 18 2.05 0.22 -12.31
CA ARG A 18 3.11 0.73 -13.19
C ARG A 18 4.27 1.32 -12.40
N ARG A 19 3.98 2.11 -11.35
CA ARG A 19 5.01 2.64 -10.44
C ARG A 19 5.73 1.50 -9.72
N GLY A 20 4.99 0.53 -9.18
CA GLY A 20 5.59 -0.60 -8.44
C GLY A 20 6.54 -1.45 -9.28
N ARG A 21 6.28 -1.58 -10.59
CA ARG A 21 7.19 -2.27 -11.53
C ARG A 21 8.47 -1.50 -11.84
N LYS A 22 8.42 -0.16 -11.77
CA LYS A 22 9.57 0.72 -12.02
C LYS A 22 10.39 1.00 -10.76
N GLU A 23 9.76 0.83 -9.60
CA GLU A 23 10.38 1.06 -8.31
C GLU A 23 11.45 0.00 -8.01
N SER A 24 12.67 0.46 -7.75
CA SER A 24 13.79 -0.41 -7.41
C SER A 24 13.86 -0.69 -5.92
N HIS A 25 13.31 0.20 -5.08
CA HIS A 25 13.41 0.03 -3.64
C HIS A 25 12.37 -1.00 -3.15
N PRO A 26 12.78 -2.11 -2.50
CA PRO A 26 11.87 -3.21 -2.15
C PRO A 26 10.72 -2.78 -1.24
N LEU A 27 10.99 -1.90 -0.27
CA LEU A 27 9.95 -1.36 0.62
C LEU A 27 8.95 -0.46 -0.12
N ALA A 28 9.41 0.41 -1.02
CA ALA A 28 8.53 1.29 -1.78
C ALA A 28 7.67 0.47 -2.77
N GLN A 29 8.27 -0.54 -3.40
CA GLN A 29 7.57 -1.50 -4.24
C GLN A 29 6.48 -2.26 -3.45
N ALA A 30 6.79 -2.73 -2.23
CA ALA A 30 5.82 -3.41 -1.37
C ALA A 30 4.66 -2.48 -0.95
N ARG A 31 4.97 -1.21 -0.64
CA ARG A 31 3.96 -0.17 -0.36
C ARG A 31 3.04 0.05 -1.55
N LEU A 32 3.59 0.19 -2.76
CA LEU A 32 2.83 0.33 -4.00
C LEU A 32 1.93 -0.88 -4.27
N ARG A 33 2.45 -2.09 -4.05
CA ARG A 33 1.67 -3.32 -4.19
C ARG A 33 0.53 -3.40 -3.16
N ALA A 34 0.76 -2.98 -1.92
CA ALA A 34 -0.27 -2.91 -0.88
C ALA A 34 -1.41 -1.95 -1.28
N PHE A 35 -1.06 -0.76 -1.79
CA PHE A 35 -2.04 0.21 -2.28
C PHE A 35 -2.81 -0.30 -3.51
N TYR A 36 -2.12 -0.98 -4.43
CA TYR A 36 -2.74 -1.62 -5.59
C TYR A 36 -3.76 -2.69 -5.20
N LEU A 37 -3.41 -3.60 -4.28
CA LEU A 37 -4.29 -4.68 -3.81
C LEU A 37 -5.57 -4.13 -3.18
N TYR A 38 -5.44 -3.06 -2.39
CA TYR A 38 -6.58 -2.37 -1.82
C TYR A 38 -7.42 -1.64 -2.87
N ARG A 39 -6.79 -0.89 -3.78
CA ARG A 39 -7.51 -0.12 -4.79
C ARG A 39 -8.21 -0.98 -5.83
N SER A 40 -7.64 -2.15 -6.15
CA SER A 40 -8.24 -3.15 -7.05
C SER A 40 -9.33 -3.98 -6.38
N GLY A 41 -9.52 -3.85 -5.05
CA GLY A 41 -10.49 -4.65 -4.30
C GLY A 41 -10.05 -6.09 -4.02
N GLN A 42 -8.83 -6.48 -4.39
CA GLN A 42 -8.29 -7.82 -4.15
C GLN A 42 -8.04 -8.10 -2.66
N ALA A 43 -7.72 -7.07 -1.87
CA ALA A 43 -7.58 -7.18 -0.43
C ALA A 43 -8.04 -5.90 0.27
N VAL A 44 -9.09 -6.01 1.09
CA VAL A 44 -9.72 -4.84 1.76
C VAL A 44 -9.33 -4.72 3.23
N GLU A 45 -8.70 -5.74 3.80
CA GLU A 45 -8.25 -5.78 5.19
C GLU A 45 -6.72 -5.71 5.30
N TYR A 46 -6.21 -5.01 6.31
CA TYR A 46 -4.75 -4.92 6.54
C TYR A 46 -4.08 -6.29 6.68
N GLY A 47 -4.77 -7.27 7.26
CA GLY A 47 -4.25 -8.63 7.42
C GLY A 47 -4.14 -9.39 6.09
N GLN A 48 -5.10 -9.20 5.18
CA GLN A 48 -5.02 -9.78 3.84
C GLN A 48 -3.89 -9.14 3.04
N ILE A 49 -3.83 -7.80 3.04
CA ILE A 49 -2.79 -7.05 2.34
C ILE A 49 -1.40 -7.44 2.83
N ALA A 50 -1.22 -7.54 4.16
CA ALA A 50 0.01 -7.98 4.81
C ALA A 50 0.49 -9.35 4.31
N ARG A 51 -0.41 -10.32 4.22
CA ARG A 51 -0.11 -11.68 3.72
C ARG A 51 0.32 -11.65 2.25
N GLU A 52 -0.37 -10.85 1.42
CA GLU A 52 -0.09 -10.75 -0.01
C GLU A 52 1.24 -10.03 -0.32
N VAL A 53 1.62 -9.05 0.50
CA VAL A 53 2.89 -8.31 0.30
C VAL A 53 4.07 -8.92 1.08
N GLY A 54 3.83 -9.85 1.99
CA GLY A 54 4.88 -10.48 2.82
C GLY A 54 5.37 -9.61 3.97
N TYR A 55 4.53 -8.71 4.50
CA TYR A 55 4.88 -7.81 5.61
C TYR A 55 3.91 -7.95 6.78
N GLU A 56 4.30 -7.44 7.95
CA GLU A 56 3.43 -7.43 9.11
C GLU A 56 2.23 -6.47 8.95
N ARG A 57 1.09 -6.86 9.51
CA ARG A 57 -0.13 -6.03 9.56
C ARG A 57 0.13 -4.63 10.11
N HIS A 58 1.00 -4.52 11.12
CA HIS A 58 1.36 -3.24 11.72
C HIS A 58 2.12 -2.33 10.75
N ALA A 59 3.07 -2.87 9.98
CA ALA A 59 3.78 -2.13 8.93
C ALA A 59 2.81 -1.63 7.85
N VAL A 60 1.91 -2.49 7.36
CA VAL A 60 0.87 -2.09 6.40
C VAL A 60 0.00 -0.98 6.98
N GLY A 61 -0.45 -1.11 8.23
CA GLY A 61 -1.22 -0.06 8.90
C GLY A 61 -0.49 1.29 8.96
N GLN A 62 0.82 1.29 9.19
CA GLN A 62 1.63 2.51 9.14
C GLN A 62 1.72 3.10 7.73
N TRP A 63 1.81 2.28 6.67
CA TRP A 63 1.86 2.77 5.29
C TRP A 63 0.56 3.47 4.88
N PHE A 64 -0.59 2.87 5.19
CA PHE A 64 -1.89 3.48 4.92
C PHE A 64 -2.16 4.71 5.79
N ARG A 65 -1.61 4.75 7.01
CA ARG A 65 -1.61 5.95 7.85
C ARG A 65 -0.76 7.06 7.21
N CYS A 66 0.48 6.75 6.85
CA CYS A 66 1.37 7.66 6.12
C CYS A 66 0.68 8.23 4.87
N TYR A 67 -0.02 7.39 4.11
CA TYR A 67 -0.67 7.81 2.86
C TYR A 67 -1.76 8.85 3.15
N ARG A 68 -2.55 8.63 4.20
CA ARG A 68 -3.60 9.58 4.60
C ARG A 68 -3.03 10.89 5.15
N GLU A 69 -1.90 10.84 5.85
CA GLU A 69 -1.30 12.03 6.47
C GLU A 69 -0.45 12.85 5.51
N LYS A 70 0.28 12.20 4.60
CA LYS A 70 1.32 12.84 3.77
C LYS A 70 1.21 12.56 2.26
N GLY A 71 0.30 11.69 1.84
CA GLY A 71 0.12 11.28 0.44
C GLY A 71 1.10 10.21 -0.02
N LEU A 72 0.94 9.79 -1.28
CA LEU A 72 1.71 8.69 -1.87
C LEU A 72 3.21 8.94 -1.85
N GLU A 73 3.66 10.10 -2.36
CA GLU A 73 5.08 10.37 -2.57
C GLU A 73 5.88 10.33 -1.27
N ALA A 74 5.31 10.87 -0.19
CA ALA A 74 5.92 10.81 1.13
C ALA A 74 6.04 9.38 1.66
N CYS A 75 5.13 8.48 1.27
CA CYS A 75 5.22 7.07 1.63
C CYS A 75 6.11 6.27 0.68
N LEU A 76 6.49 6.80 -0.49
CA LEU A 76 7.48 6.16 -1.36
C LEU A 76 8.90 6.62 -1.05
N ARG A 77 9.06 7.76 -0.38
CA ARG A 77 10.36 8.19 0.14
C ARG A 77 10.81 7.20 1.22
N VAL A 78 11.76 6.36 0.85
CA VAL A 78 12.54 5.53 1.76
C VAL A 78 13.92 6.14 1.77
N ASP A 79 14.26 6.78 2.89
CA ASP A 79 15.60 7.32 3.17
C ASP A 79 16.43 6.23 3.87
#